data_AF-A0A0G1FD83-F1
#
_entry.id   AF-A0A0G1FD83-F1
#
_cell.length_a   1.000
_cell.length_b   1.000
_cell.length_c   1.000
_cell.angle_alpha   90.00
_cell.angle_beta   90.00
_cell.angle_gamma   90.00
#
_symmetry.space_group_name_H-M   'P 1'
#
loop_
_entity.id
_entity.type
_entity.pdbx_description
1 polymer ?
#
loop_
_entity_poly.entity_id
_entity_poly.type
_entity_poly.pdbx_seq_one_letter_code
_entity_poly.pdbx_strand_id
1 'polypeptide(L)'
;MENISEKISEKFSRKPQKGIHSGLHAHVDEIRKEYGETHIIKGVGSFGFYLGLLKGVPDSMIWQWRSEIRQSNVHTPAKVFCWKVRQWKKQKAVDNPESDKKI
;
A
#
# COMPACT_ATOMS: atom_id res chain seq x y z
N MET A 1 44.84 19.52 2.02
CA MET A 1 44.26 18.38 1.29
C MET A 1 42.83 18.21 1.77
N GLU A 2 41.84 18.42 0.90
CA GLU A 2 40.44 18.25 1.27
C GLU A 2 40.16 16.78 1.65
N ASN A 3 39.57 16.58 2.83
CA ASN A 3 39.39 15.26 3.41
C ASN A 3 38.16 14.59 2.76
N ILE A 4 38.43 13.66 1.83
CA ILE A 4 37.39 12.92 1.07
C ILE A 4 36.39 12.21 2.02
N SER A 5 36.82 11.84 3.23
CA SER A 5 35.96 11.19 4.22
C SER A 5 34.81 12.08 4.71
N GLU A 6 35.02 13.40 4.81
CA GLU A 6 34.00 14.35 5.25
C GLU A 6 32.90 14.52 4.19
N LYS A 7 33.27 14.59 2.91
CA LYS A 7 32.31 14.70 1.79
C LYS A 7 31.42 13.45 1.65
N ILE A 8 31.93 12.28 2.04
CA ILE A 8 31.15 11.03 2.03
C ILE A 8 30.14 11.04 3.18
N SER A 9 30.56 11.41 4.40
CA SER A 9 29.69 11.55 5.57
C SER A 9 28.50 12.49 5.32
N GLU A 10 28.73 13.62 4.67
CA GLU A 10 27.69 14.60 4.33
C GLU A 10 26.64 14.08 3.34
N LYS A 11 26.99 13.15 2.45
CA LYS A 11 26.04 12.56 1.50
C LYS A 11 25.09 11.57 2.18
N PHE A 12 25.55 10.87 3.21
CA PHE A 12 24.76 9.89 3.97
C PHE A 12 23.96 10.52 5.12
N SER A 13 24.29 11.74 5.56
CA SER A 13 23.55 12.48 6.59
C SER A 13 22.26 13.16 6.09
N ARG A 14 21.99 13.07 4.77
CA ARG A 14 20.75 13.59 4.18
C ARG A 14 19.57 12.79 4.72
N LYS A 15 18.86 13.38 5.69
CA LYS A 15 17.53 12.91 6.13
C LYS A 15 16.71 12.53 4.89
N PRO A 16 16.00 11.39 4.89
CA PRO A 16 15.21 10.98 3.73
C PRO A 16 14.33 12.15 3.31
N GLN A 17 14.39 12.47 2.01
CA GLN A 17 13.69 13.60 1.42
C GLN A 17 12.21 13.52 1.81
N LYS A 18 11.76 14.48 2.64
CA LYS A 18 10.35 14.59 3.06
C LYS A 18 9.51 14.76 1.80
N GLY A 19 8.78 13.73 1.41
CA GLY A 19 7.96 13.74 0.18
C GLY A 19 7.99 12.44 -0.62
N ILE A 20 8.89 11.50 -0.33
CA ILE A 20 8.79 10.14 -0.89
C ILE A 20 7.69 9.40 -0.13
N HIS A 21 6.46 9.54 -0.60
CA HIS A 21 5.38 8.62 -0.27
C HIS A 21 5.86 7.22 -0.69
N SER A 22 5.81 6.23 0.20
CA SER A 22 6.05 4.84 -0.20
C SER A 22 5.09 4.50 -1.35
N GLY A 23 5.48 3.64 -2.31
CA GLY A 23 4.62 3.27 -3.45
C GLY A 23 3.21 2.86 -3.00
N LEU A 24 3.12 2.21 -1.84
CA LEU A 24 1.89 1.90 -1.14
C LEU A 24 0.99 3.12 -0.85
N HIS A 25 1.54 4.23 -0.34
CA HIS A 25 0.76 5.44 -0.07
C HIS A 25 0.18 6.03 -1.36
N ALA A 26 0.96 6.03 -2.46
CA ALA A 26 0.49 6.49 -3.76
C ALA A 26 -0.67 5.60 -4.26
N HIS A 27 -0.54 4.28 -4.14
CA HIS A 27 -1.63 3.36 -4.46
C HIS A 27 -2.89 3.61 -3.62
N VAL A 28 -2.75 3.82 -2.31
CA VAL A 28 -3.89 4.12 -1.43
C VAL A 28 -4.62 5.39 -1.89
N ASP A 29 -3.88 6.45 -2.21
CA ASP A 29 -4.50 7.69 -2.67
C ASP A 29 -5.22 7.53 -4.01
N GLU A 30 -4.61 6.82 -4.96
CA GLU A 30 -5.23 6.53 -6.25
C GLU A 30 -6.51 5.70 -6.11
N ILE A 31 -6.46 4.63 -5.29
CA ILE A 31 -7.62 3.77 -5.00
C ILE A 31 -8.77 4.58 -4.41
N ARG A 32 -8.48 5.43 -3.41
CA ARG A 32 -9.50 6.26 -2.76
C ARG A 32 -10.11 7.27 -3.72
N LYS A 33 -9.31 7.85 -4.62
CA LYS A 33 -9.79 8.75 -5.68
C LYS A 33 -10.71 8.02 -6.65
N GLU A 34 -10.31 6.84 -7.12
CA GLU A 34 -11.10 6.05 -8.07
C GLU A 34 -12.42 5.55 -7.49
N TYR A 35 -12.44 5.17 -6.21
CA TYR A 35 -13.64 4.63 -5.57
C TYR A 35 -14.51 5.70 -4.90
N GLY A 36 -14.12 6.98 -4.97
CA GLY A 36 -14.89 8.10 -4.41
C GLY A 36 -14.81 8.22 -2.88
N GLU A 37 -13.82 7.61 -2.23
CA GLU A 37 -13.68 7.52 -0.77
C GLU A 37 -12.71 8.55 -0.17
N THR A 38 -12.33 9.57 -0.94
CA THR A 38 -11.39 10.62 -0.50
C THR A 38 -11.91 11.44 0.68
N HIS A 39 -13.23 11.61 0.79
CA HIS A 39 -13.90 12.35 1.86
C HIS A 39 -13.93 11.60 3.20
N ILE A 40 -13.64 10.29 3.21
CA ILE A 40 -13.71 9.46 4.41
C ILE A 40 -12.46 9.67 5.26
N ILE A 41 -12.62 10.32 6.42
CA ILE A 41 -11.51 10.66 7.32
C ILE A 41 -11.14 9.48 8.24
N LYS A 42 -12.11 8.69 8.70
CA LYS A 42 -11.94 7.56 9.62
C LYS A 42 -12.85 6.39 9.26
N GLY A 43 -12.44 5.17 9.61
CA GLY A 43 -13.23 3.95 9.36
C GLY A 43 -12.97 3.31 7.98
N VAL A 44 -13.91 2.47 7.55
CA VAL A 44 -13.84 1.77 6.25
C VAL A 44 -13.78 2.80 5.11
N GLY A 45 -12.84 2.65 4.19
CA GLY A 45 -12.61 3.60 3.08
C GLY A 45 -11.65 4.76 3.39
N SER A 46 -11.24 4.93 4.66
CA SER A 46 -10.22 5.92 5.03
C SER A 46 -8.82 5.54 4.54
N PHE A 47 -7.91 6.52 4.47
CA PHE A 47 -6.50 6.29 4.13
C PHE A 47 -5.86 5.22 5.03
N GLY A 48 -6.02 5.36 6.35
CA GLY A 48 -5.46 4.43 7.32
C GLY A 48 -6.03 3.02 7.20
N PHE A 49 -7.31 2.90 6.85
CA PHE A 49 -7.93 1.60 6.58
C PHE A 49 -7.26 0.89 5.40
N TYR A 50 -7.12 1.58 4.26
CA TYR A 50 -6.47 0.99 3.08
C TYR A 50 -4.99 0.70 3.31
N LEU A 51 -4.29 1.57 4.05
CA LEU A 51 -2.89 1.36 4.40
C LEU A 51 -2.71 0.07 5.21
N GLY A 52 -3.55 -0.16 6.22
CA GLY A 52 -3.55 -1.39 7.00
C GLY A 52 -3.97 -2.61 6.19
N LEU A 53 -4.98 -2.45 5.33
CA LEU A 53 -5.49 -3.51 4.46
C LEU A 53 -4.42 -4.00 3.48
N LEU A 54 -3.64 -3.08 2.90
CA LEU A 54 -2.63 -3.37 1.88
C LEU A 54 -1.24 -3.64 2.46
N LYS A 55 -1.06 -3.47 3.78
CA LYS A 55 0.19 -3.84 4.46
C LYS A 55 0.58 -5.29 4.16
N GLY A 56 1.79 -5.49 3.64
CA GLY A 56 2.37 -6.79 3.29
C GLY A 56 1.90 -7.36 1.94
N VAL A 57 1.17 -6.59 1.14
CA VAL A 57 0.78 -6.94 -0.23
C VAL A 57 1.83 -6.36 -1.20
N PRO A 58 2.33 -7.14 -2.18
CA PRO A 58 3.20 -6.62 -3.23
C PRO A 58 2.48 -5.62 -4.15
N ASP A 59 3.16 -4.56 -4.57
CA ASP A 59 2.60 -3.51 -5.44
C ASP A 59 2.03 -4.05 -6.76
N SER A 60 2.66 -5.08 -7.34
CA SER A 60 2.17 -5.74 -8.55
C SER A 60 0.75 -6.31 -8.41
N MET A 61 0.44 -6.92 -7.26
CA MET A 61 -0.88 -7.48 -6.97
C MET A 61 -1.93 -6.37 -6.80
N ILE A 62 -1.54 -5.27 -6.13
CA ILE A 62 -2.40 -4.10 -5.94
C ILE A 62 -2.79 -3.52 -7.31
N TRP A 63 -1.82 -3.36 -8.19
CA TRP A 63 -2.03 -2.86 -9.54
C TRP A 63 -2.91 -3.79 -10.39
N GLN A 64 -2.67 -5.10 -10.31
CA GLN A 64 -3.47 -6.10 -11.02
C GLN A 64 -4.94 -6.05 -10.59
N TRP A 65 -5.22 -6.14 -9.29
CA TRP A 65 -6.61 -6.16 -8.80
C TRP A 65 -7.36 -4.88 -9.14
N ARG A 66 -6.69 -3.73 -9.04
CA ARG A 66 -7.27 -2.44 -9.41
C ARG A 66 -7.60 -2.39 -10.91
N SER A 67 -6.70 -2.85 -11.76
CA SER A 67 -6.90 -2.89 -13.22
C SER A 67 -8.06 -3.80 -13.61
N GLU A 68 -8.15 -4.99 -13.02
CA GLU A 68 -9.26 -5.94 -13.25
C GLU A 68 -10.62 -5.32 -12.85
N ILE A 69 -10.68 -4.66 -11.69
CA ILE A 69 -11.92 -4.05 -11.20
C ILE A 69 -12.34 -2.88 -12.08
N ARG A 70 -11.37 -2.06 -12.51
CA ARG A 70 -11.61 -0.94 -13.42
C ARG A 70 -12.18 -1.42 -14.77
N GLN A 71 -11.67 -2.54 -15.30
CA GLN A 71 -12.17 -3.14 -16.54
C GLN A 71 -13.55 -3.80 -16.37
N SER A 72 -13.88 -4.28 -15.16
CA SER A 72 -15.13 -5.00 -14.91
C SER A 72 -16.35 -4.10 -14.69
N ASN A 73 -16.18 -2.77 -14.62
CA ASN A 73 -17.24 -1.78 -14.41
C ASN A 73 -18.28 -2.17 -13.34
N VAL A 74 -17.79 -2.65 -12.19
CA VAL A 74 -18.65 -3.11 -11.09
C VAL A 74 -19.29 -1.94 -10.35
N HIS A 75 -20.52 -2.12 -9.86
CA HIS A 75 -21.24 -1.08 -9.12
C HIS A 75 -20.59 -0.71 -7.77
N THR A 76 -19.86 -1.63 -7.14
CA THR A 76 -19.24 -1.43 -5.81
C THR A 76 -17.75 -1.79 -5.81
N PRO A 77 -16.90 -1.03 -6.53
CA PRO A 77 -15.50 -1.40 -6.77
C PRO A 77 -14.68 -1.50 -5.48
N ALA A 78 -14.90 -0.62 -4.49
CA ALA A 78 -14.24 -0.67 -3.18
C ALA A 78 -14.47 -1.99 -2.44
N LYS A 79 -15.71 -2.50 -2.46
CA LYS A 79 -16.08 -3.74 -1.78
C LYS A 79 -15.43 -4.96 -2.46
N VAL A 80 -15.44 -4.98 -3.79
CA VAL A 80 -14.79 -6.05 -4.57
C VAL A 80 -13.27 -6.04 -4.34
N PHE A 81 -12.66 -4.86 -4.32
CA PHE A 81 -11.23 -4.70 -4.05
C PHE A 81 -10.86 -5.22 -2.66
N CYS A 82 -11.59 -4.79 -1.62
CA CYS A 82 -11.37 -5.26 -0.26
C CYS A 82 -11.55 -6.78 -0.13
N TRP A 83 -12.53 -7.34 -0.83
CA TRP A 83 -12.74 -8.79 -0.86
C TRP A 83 -11.54 -9.52 -1.50
N LYS A 84 -11.05 -9.08 -2.67
CA LYS A 84 -9.87 -9.69 -3.32
C LYS A 84 -8.65 -9.69 -2.41
N VAL A 85 -8.34 -8.55 -1.77
CA VAL A 85 -7.21 -8.45 -0.84
C VAL A 85 -7.35 -9.44 0.32
N ARG A 86 -8.55 -9.57 0.89
CA ARG A 86 -8.82 -10.51 2.00
C ARG A 86 -8.70 -11.97 1.56
N GLN A 87 -9.16 -12.32 0.36
CA GLN A 87 -8.99 -13.68 -0.17
C GLN A 87 -7.52 -14.03 -0.33
N TRP A 88 -6.72 -13.12 -0.90
CA TRP A 88 -5.29 -13.33 -1.04
C TRP A 88 -4.58 -13.51 0.32
N LYS A 89 -4.91 -12.68 1.31
CA LYS A 89 -4.37 -12.82 2.67
C LYS A 89 -4.75 -14.16 3.30
N LYS A 90 -5.99 -14.61 3.11
CA LYS A 90 -6.46 -15.91 3.58
C LYS A 90 -5.68 -17.07 2.93
N GLN A 91 -5.48 -17.01 1.61
CA GLN A 91 -4.70 -18.02 0.87
C GLN A 91 -3.26 -18.07 1.36
N LYS A 92 -2.61 -16.91 1.49
CA LYS A 92 -1.24 -16.82 2.02
C LYS A 92 -1.09 -17.40 3.43
N ALA A 93 -2.10 -17.23 4.29
CA ALA A 93 -2.10 -17.81 5.64
C ALA A 93 -2.23 -19.34 5.62
N VAL A 94 -2.96 -19.90 4.65
CA VAL A 94 -3.05 -21.36 4.45
C VAL A 94 -1.72 -21.91 3.91
N ASP A 95 -1.07 -21.20 3.00
CA ASP A 95 0.18 -21.63 2.38
C ASP A 95 1.41 -21.49 3.31
N ASN A 96 1.33 -20.64 4.34
CA ASN A 96 2.40 -20.44 5.33
C ASN A 96 1.87 -20.28 6.77
N PRO A 97 1.60 -21.38 7.48
CA PRO A 97 0.96 -21.38 8.80
C PRO A 97 1.83 -20.83 9.95
N GLU A 98 3.13 -20.57 9.74
CA GLU A 98 4.04 -20.05 10.79
C GLU A 98 4.04 -18.52 10.91
N SER A 99 3.42 -17.80 9.98
CA SER A 99 3.46 -16.33 9.94
C SER A 99 2.60 -15.61 10.99
N ASP A 100 1.79 -16.35 11.76
CA ASP A 100 0.85 -15.82 12.77
C ASP A 100 1.40 -15.83 14.21
N LYS A 101 2.66 -16.26 14.43
CA LYS A 101 3.25 -16.39 15.79
C LYS A 101 3.99 -15.16 16.32
N LYS A 102 3.76 -13.95 15.78
CA LYS A 102 4.32 -12.72 16.36
C LYS A 102 3.24 -11.66 16.57
N ILE A 103 2.57 -11.76 17.72
CA ILE A 103 1.92 -10.65 18.43
C ILE A 103 2.67 -10.47 19.74
#